data_AF-A0A949PE97-F1
#
_entry.id   AF-A0A949PE97-F1
#
_cell.length_a   1.000
_cell.length_b   1.000
_cell.length_c   1.000
_cell.angle_alpha   90.00
_cell.angle_beta   90.00
_cell.angle_gamma   90.00
#
_symmetry.space_group_name_H-M   'P 1'
#
loop_
_entity.id
_entity.type
_entity.pdbx_description
1 polymer ?
#
loop_
_entity_poly.entity_id
_entity_poly.type
_entity_poly.pdbx_seq_one_letter_code
_entity_poly.pdbx_strand_id
1 'polypeptide(L)' 'MKCKDANHVCDKSQYKESSFWEKVKLNFHLIYCRACRKYSSNNGKLTDIMNESKIETINTSDKDKMKEQLKKEMAN' A
#
# COMPACT_ATOMS: atom_id res chain seq x y z
N MET A 1 2.60 -15.08 13.59
CA MET A 1 1.41 -14.30 13.20
C MET A 1 0.39 -15.24 12.57
N LYS A 2 -0.91 -14.96 12.70
CA LYS A 2 -1.92 -15.74 11.96
C LYS A 2 -1.90 -15.29 10.49
N CYS A 3 -2.32 -16.16 9.56
CA CYS A 3 -2.33 -15.82 8.13
C CYS A 3 -3.17 -14.57 7.82
N LYS A 4 -4.27 -14.35 8.55
CA LYS A 4 -5.10 -13.13 8.42
C LYS A 4 -4.29 -11.87 8.75
N ASP A 5 -3.51 -11.90 9.82
CA ASP A 5 -2.62 -10.81 10.21
C ASP A 5 -1.49 -10.61 9.19
N ALA A 6 -0.96 -11.72 8.64
CA ALA A 6 0.07 -11.68 7.60
C ALA A 6 -0.43 -10.98 6.33
N ASN A 7 -1.66 -11.29 5.90
CA ASN A 7 -2.27 -10.65 4.75
C ASN A 7 -2.50 -9.16 5.03
N HIS A 8 -3.00 -8.80 6.22
CA HIS A 8 -3.17 -7.41 6.59
C HIS A 8 -1.85 -6.63 6.60
N VAL A 9 -0.77 -7.20 7.15
CA VAL A 9 0.57 -6.59 7.11
C VAL A 9 1.12 -6.51 5.68
N CYS A 10 0.82 -7.48 4.82
CA CYS A 10 1.20 -7.46 3.41
C CYS A 10 0.52 -6.28 2.68
N ASP A 11 -0.78 -6.09 2.89
CA ASP A 11 -1.53 -4.96 2.31
C ASP A 11 -1.00 -3.63 2.84
N LYS A 12 -0.79 -3.53 4.16
CA LYS A 12 -0.18 -2.35 4.80
C LYS A 12 1.22 -2.05 4.25
N SER A 13 1.99 -3.08 3.89
CA SER A 13 3.29 -2.91 3.26
C SER A 13 3.22 -2.36 1.83
N GLN A 14 2.16 -2.67 1.08
CA GLN A 14 1.92 -2.17 -0.27
C GLN A 14 1.75 -0.65 -0.28
N TYR A 15 1.03 -0.10 0.70
CA TYR A 15 0.79 1.33 0.85
C TYR A 15 1.90 2.06 1.64
N LYS A 16 3.02 1.39 1.93
CA LYS A 16 4.13 1.90 2.75
C LYS A 16 3.70 2.32 4.17
N GLU A 17 2.63 1.73 4.68
CA GLU A 17 2.08 2.01 6.02
C GLU A 17 2.61 1.04 7.08
N SER A 18 3.30 -0.04 6.68
CA SER A 18 3.81 -1.04 7.62
C SER A 18 5.12 -0.62 8.28
N SER A 19 5.22 -0.87 9.57
CA SER A 19 6.42 -0.65 10.37
C SER A 19 7.51 -1.68 10.03
N PHE A 20 8.76 -1.33 10.36
CA PHE A 20 9.90 -2.22 10.13
C PHE A 20 9.73 -3.59 10.82
N TRP A 21 9.26 -3.60 12.08
CA TRP A 21 9.03 -4.82 12.83
C TRP A 21 7.92 -5.70 12.26
N GLU A 22 6.85 -5.09 11.73
CA GLU A 22 5.78 -5.82 11.04
C GLU A 22 6.34 -6.52 9.78
N LYS A 23 7.18 -5.84 8.99
CA LYS A 23 7.84 -6.42 7.81
C LYS A 23 8.76 -7.59 8.16
N VAL A 24 9.57 -7.47 9.21
CA VAL A 24 10.44 -8.56 9.68
C VAL A 24 9.61 -9.78 10.06
N LYS A 25 8.56 -9.59 10.88
CA LYS A 25 7.66 -10.69 11.27
C LYS A 25 6.96 -11.32 10.06
N LEU A 26 6.56 -10.51 9.08
CA LEU A 26 5.94 -11.00 7.85
C LEU A 26 6.94 -11.86 7.08
N ASN A 27 8.16 -11.39 6.86
CA ASN A 27 9.21 -12.16 6.17
C ASN A 27 9.43 -13.53 6.80
N PHE A 28 9.51 -13.63 8.13
CA PHE A 28 9.59 -14.92 8.82
C PHE A 28 8.38 -15.82 8.53
N HIS A 29 7.17 -15.26 8.49
CA HIS A 29 5.96 -16.02 8.15
C HIS A 29 5.98 -16.55 6.69
N LEU A 30 6.47 -15.74 5.75
CA LEU A 30 6.56 -16.12 4.33
C LEU A 30 7.60 -17.23 4.06
N ILE A 31 8.54 -17.49 4.98
CA ILE A 31 9.51 -18.60 4.86
C ILE A 31 8.79 -19.96 4.88
N TYR A 32 7.81 -20.14 5.77
CA TYR A 32 7.12 -21.43 5.94
C TYR A 32 5.70 -21.47 5.35
N CYS A 33 5.03 -20.33 5.22
CA CYS A 33 3.66 -20.28 4.70
C CYS A 33 3.64 -20.03 3.18
N ARG A 34 3.47 -21.11 2.39
CA ARG A 34 3.37 -21.02 0.92
C ARG A 34 2.18 -20.18 0.44
N ALA A 35 1.05 -20.26 1.13
CA ALA A 35 -0.16 -19.50 0.76
C ALA A 35 0.08 -17.99 0.89
N CYS A 36 0.63 -17.52 2.02
CA CYS A 36 0.96 -16.12 2.21
C CYS A 36 2.11 -15.67 1.31
N ARG A 37 3.07 -16.55 0.98
CA ARG A 37 4.11 -16.24 -0.03
C ARG A 37 3.50 -15.97 -1.40
N LYS A 38 2.54 -16.79 -1.83
CA LYS A 38 1.82 -16.58 -3.11
C LYS A 38 1.00 -15.29 -3.07
N TYR A 39 0.30 -15.03 -1.97
CA TYR A 39 -0.45 -13.78 -1.79
C TYR A 39 0.46 -12.55 -1.90
N SER A 40 1.56 -12.55 -1.14
CA SER A 40 2.53 -11.45 -1.12
C SER A 40 3.18 -11.23 -2.49
N SER A 41 3.56 -12.30 -3.19
CA SER A 41 4.10 -12.20 -4.55
C SER A 41 3.08 -11.67 -5.56
N ASN A 42 1.83 -12.12 -5.51
CA ASN A 42 0.78 -11.62 -6.39
C ASN A 42 0.49 -10.13 -6.13
N ASN A 43 0.48 -9.71 -4.86
CA ASN A 43 0.24 -8.32 -4.51
C ASN A 43 1.40 -7.40 -4.94
N GLY A 44 2.63 -7.91 -4.88
CA GLY A 44 3.80 -7.25 -5.48
C GLY A 44 3.62 -7.02 -6.98
N LYS A 45 3.30 -8.07 -7.74
CA LYS A 45 3.05 -7.97 -9.19
C LYS A 45 1.95 -6.97 -9.55
N LEU A 46 0.85 -6.94 -8.78
CA LEU A 46 -0.21 -5.97 -8.97
C LEU A 46 0.31 -4.53 -8.81
N THR A 47 1.14 -4.30 -7.79
CA THR A 47 1.77 -3.00 -7.53
C THR A 47 2.69 -2.59 -8.66
N ASP A 48 3.50 -3.53 -9.17
CA ASP A 48 4.41 -3.28 -10.28
C ASP A 48 3.64 -2.90 -11.55
N ILE A 49 2.60 -3.66 -11.90
CA ILE A 49 1.73 -3.36 -13.04
C ILE A 49 1.08 -1.97 -12.89
N MET A 50 0.61 -1.62 -11.69
CA MET A 50 0.02 -0.31 -11.43
C MET A 50 1.03 0.85 -11.56
N ASN A 51 2.30 0.61 -11.21
CA ASN A 51 3.37 1.59 -11.38
C ASN A 51 3.84 1.70 -12.84
N GLU A 52 3.83 0.59 -13.58
CA GLU A 52 4.20 0.52 -15.00
C GLU A 52 3.12 1.10 -15.91
N SER A 53 1.84 0.87 -15.56
CA SER A 53 0.75 1.61 -16.16
C SER A 53 1.00 3.07 -15.80
N LYS A 54 1.42 3.87 -16.79
CA LYS A 54 1.61 5.32 -16.68
C LYS A 54 0.26 6.01 -16.47
N ILE A 55 -0.47 5.62 -15.43
CA ILE A 55 -1.74 6.18 -15.06
C ILE A 55 -1.44 7.63 -14.74
N GLU A 56 -2.03 8.53 -15.52
CA GLU A 56 -1.95 9.95 -15.26
C GLU A 56 -2.70 10.25 -13.97
N THR A 57 -1.95 10.26 -12.87
CA THR A 57 -2.47 10.71 -11.58
C THR A 57 -2.39 12.23 -11.53
N ILE A 58 -3.38 12.86 -10.90
CA ILE A 58 -3.33 14.30 -10.62
C ILE A 58 -2.01 14.68 -9.94
N ASN A 59 -1.36 15.71 -10.46
CA ASN A 59 -0.13 16.22 -9.87
C ASN A 59 -0.41 16.70 -8.43
N THR A 60 0.56 16.50 -7.53
CA THR A 60 0.50 16.97 -6.14
C THR A 60 0.16 18.46 -6.06
N SER A 61 0.72 19.29 -6.95
CA SER A 61 0.42 20.74 -6.97
C SER A 61 -1.06 21.04 -7.24
N ASP A 62 -1.66 20.34 -8.21
CA ASP A 62 -3.07 20.55 -8.55
C ASP A 62 -3.99 19.99 -7.46
N LYS A 63 -3.61 18.86 -6.85
CA LYS A 63 -4.29 18.31 -5.69
C LYS A 63 -4.30 19.27 -4.51
N ASP A 64 -3.18 19.94 -4.24
CA ASP A 64 -3.07 20.88 -3.13
C ASP A 64 -3.88 22.15 -3.37
N LYS A 65 -3.87 22.68 -4.61
CA LYS A 65 -4.76 23.78 -5.02
C LYS A 65 -6.24 23.43 -4.81
N MET A 66 -6.66 22.24 -5.23
CA MET A 66 -8.04 21.78 -5.02
C MET A 66 -8.40 21.71 -3.53
N LYS A 67 -7.49 21.21 -2.68
CA LYS A 67 -7.71 21.18 -1.22
C LYS A 67 -7.83 22.57 -0.63
N GLU A 68 -7.02 23.53 -1.06
CA GLU A 68 -7.11 24.91 -0.60
C GLU A 68 -8.42 25.57 -1.02
N GLN A 69 -8.87 25.35 -2.25
CA GLN A 69 -10.16 25.84 -2.73
C GLN A 69 -11.30 25.27 -1.90
N LEU A 70 -11.33 23.96 -1.66
CA LEU A 70 -12.33 23.33 -0.80
C LEU A 70 -12.35 23.92 0.61
N LYS A 71 -11.18 24.15 1.23
CA LYS A 71 -11.10 24.76 2.56
C LYS A 71 -11.66 26.19 2.59
N LYS A 72 -11.44 26.98 1.53
CA LYS A 72 -11.98 28.35 1.44
C LYS A 72 -13.50 28.33 1.36
N GLU A 73 -14.07 27.46 0.53
CA GLU A 73 -15.53 27.34 0.38
C GLU A 73 -16.21 26.78 1.64
N MET A 74 -15.52 25.93 2.42
CA MET A 74 -16.05 25.37 3.68
C MET A 74 -15.89 26.29 4.90
N ALA A 75 -15.12 27.37 4.77
CA ALA A 75 -14.90 28.36 5.83
C ALA A 75 -15.84 29.59 5.69
N ASN A 76 -16.67 29.62 4.65
CA ASN A 76 -17.75 30.60 4.44
C ASN A 76 -19.07 30.11 5.04
#